data_AF-A0A1Z4LJ79-F1
#
_entry.id   AF-A0A1Z4LJ79-F1
#
_cell.length_a   1.000
_cell.length_b   1.000
_cell.length_c   1.000
_cell.angle_alpha   90.00
_cell.angle_beta   90.00
_cell.angle_gamma   90.00
#
_symmetry.space_group_name_H-M   'P 1'
#
loop_
_entity.id
_entity.type
_entity.pdbx_description
1 polymer ?
#
loop_
_entity_poly.entity_id
_entity_poly.type
_entity_poly.pdbx_seq_one_letter_code
_entity_poly.pdbx_strand_id
1 'polypeptide(L)'
;MDDNFFQGIGVLRGEVIEEMEEERERLYISIKTATSTKRYQLFFTPRYRRSLQALKLEIKNNGNNQRLIVYPKILHLPGRDKPHQVRFQLVGFDNGSNQGVAELADFEFKLAGKWQFIAVCRTPVVSVHRNFSESDLEYYKSLEPDKRKKYAQASHVPLLWRDSPVPPFRFNPKVEKDQQGETYFVKIKAKFLPDRDLFGFDSLIGVPTTELPKFIKFKDKTKTKPDFRKSEYKKSEFKKPEFKKPEFKKPDQNKPAPAKPKLKSNKNQESKPDNNSEAVETE
;
A
#
# COMPACT_ATOMS: atom_id res chain seq x y z
N MET A 1 12.01 -21.69 3.47
CA MET A 1 11.34 -21.34 2.20
C MET A 1 10.55 -20.08 2.48
N ASP A 2 10.94 -18.94 1.91
CA ASP A 2 10.16 -17.72 2.07
C ASP A 2 8.91 -17.83 1.21
N ASP A 3 7.83 -18.34 1.81
CA ASP A 3 6.58 -18.52 1.09
C ASP A 3 6.16 -17.20 0.44
N ASN A 4 6.11 -17.22 -0.89
CA ASN A 4 5.64 -16.10 -1.67
C ASN A 4 4.12 -16.20 -1.66
N PHE A 5 3.44 -15.42 -0.82
CA PHE A 5 1.99 -15.38 -0.71
C PHE A 5 1.48 -13.94 -0.56
N PHE A 6 0.24 -13.69 -0.98
CA PHE A 6 -0.41 -12.40 -0.83
C PHE A 6 -0.80 -12.16 0.63
N GLN A 7 -0.46 -11.00 1.16
CA GLN A 7 -0.75 -10.63 2.54
C GLN A 7 -1.09 -9.14 2.64
N GLY A 8 -1.97 -8.80 3.57
CA GLY A 8 -2.26 -7.40 3.90
C GLY A 8 -2.69 -7.29 5.34
N ILE A 9 -1.88 -7.78 6.27
CA ILE A 9 -2.25 -7.83 7.69
C ILE A 9 -1.58 -6.67 8.42
N GLY A 10 -2.26 -6.08 9.40
CA GLY A 10 -1.66 -5.06 10.23
C GLY A 10 -2.33 -4.89 11.57
N VAL A 11 -1.79 -3.93 12.32
CA VAL A 11 -2.25 -3.57 13.64
C VAL A 11 -2.81 -2.16 13.63
N LEU A 12 -3.96 -1.98 14.28
CA LEU A 12 -4.47 -0.66 14.63
C LEU A 12 -4.62 -0.55 16.14
N ARG A 13 -4.48 0.66 16.67
CA ARG A 13 -4.84 0.97 18.05
C ARG A 13 -5.87 2.09 18.08
N GLY A 14 -6.88 1.94 18.93
CA GLY A 14 -7.93 2.93 19.07
C GLY A 14 -9.10 2.45 19.89
N GLU A 15 -10.06 3.35 20.11
CA GLU A 15 -11.27 3.07 20.87
C GLU A 15 -12.27 2.33 19.99
N VAL A 16 -12.68 1.14 20.41
CA VAL A 16 -13.71 0.34 19.74
C VAL A 16 -15.09 0.83 20.15
N ILE A 17 -15.94 1.08 19.17
CA ILE A 17 -17.28 1.62 19.36
C ILE A 17 -18.28 0.63 18.75
N GLU A 18 -19.24 0.18 19.55
CA GLU A 18 -20.40 -0.58 19.10
C GLU A 18 -21.57 0.38 18.90
N GLU A 19 -22.20 0.34 17.73
CA GLU A 19 -23.39 1.14 17.41
C GLU A 19 -24.48 0.24 16.81
N MET A 20 -25.74 0.58 17.10
CA MET A 20 -26.90 -0.04 16.47
C MET A 20 -27.35 0.85 15.31
N GLU A 21 -27.25 0.34 14.08
CA GLU A 21 -27.70 1.03 12.87
C GLU A 21 -28.66 0.12 12.11
N GLU A 22 -29.91 0.56 11.91
CA GLU A 22 -30.97 -0.22 11.25
C GLU A 22 -31.14 -1.63 11.89
N GLU A 23 -31.20 -1.67 13.24
CA GLU A 23 -31.30 -2.90 14.04
C GLU A 23 -30.12 -3.87 13.87
N ARG A 24 -29.03 -3.43 13.21
CA ARG A 24 -27.81 -4.22 13.04
C ARG A 24 -26.67 -3.58 13.81
N GLU A 25 -26.01 -4.42 14.59
CA GLU A 25 -24.79 -4.03 15.28
C GLU A 25 -23.67 -3.75 14.27
N ARG A 26 -23.06 -2.58 14.38
CA ARG A 26 -21.87 -2.18 13.65
C ARG A 26 -20.76 -1.82 14.61
N LEU A 27 -19.55 -2.26 14.27
CA LEU A 27 -18.35 -1.92 15.03
C LEU A 27 -17.54 -0.90 14.26
N TYR A 28 -16.94 0.02 15.00
CA TYR A 28 -16.00 1.01 14.50
C TYR A 28 -14.75 1.03 15.37
N ILE A 29 -13.63 1.41 14.78
CA ILE A 29 -12.46 1.86 15.54
C ILE A 29 -12.32 3.37 15.37
N SER A 30 -12.21 4.06 16.50
CA SER A 30 -11.96 5.49 16.60
C SER A 30 -10.48 5.72 16.85
N ILE A 31 -9.84 6.48 15.96
CA ILE A 31 -8.41 6.78 16.00
C ILE A 31 -8.26 8.29 16.12
N LYS A 32 -7.64 8.73 17.22
CA LYS A 32 -7.26 10.13 17.42
C LYS A 32 -6.03 10.44 16.57
N THR A 33 -6.12 11.49 15.77
CA THR A 33 -5.03 12.02 14.95
C THR A 33 -4.60 13.39 15.46
N ALA A 34 -3.55 13.98 14.89
CA ALA A 34 -3.10 15.31 15.29
C ALA A 34 -4.16 16.40 15.04
N THR A 35 -5.05 16.19 14.05
CA THR A 35 -6.00 17.21 13.60
C THR A 35 -7.46 16.84 13.83
N SER A 36 -7.78 15.56 14.07
CA SER A 36 -9.17 15.10 14.16
C SER A 36 -9.29 13.75 14.85
N THR A 37 -10.52 13.34 15.16
CA THR A 37 -10.81 11.92 15.45
C THR A 37 -11.43 11.28 14.22
N LYS A 38 -10.80 10.22 13.72
CA LYS A 38 -11.26 9.48 12.55
C LYS A 38 -11.92 8.18 12.98
N ARG A 39 -13.02 7.82 12.32
CA ARG A 39 -13.76 6.58 12.59
C ARG A 39 -13.72 5.67 11.37
N TYR A 40 -13.35 4.42 11.58
CA TYR A 40 -13.26 3.41 10.53
C TYR A 40 -14.13 2.21 10.85
N GLN A 41 -14.95 1.82 9.89
CA GLN A 41 -15.84 0.67 10.06
C GLN A 41 -15.03 -0.63 10.16
N LEU A 42 -15.35 -1.44 11.18
CA LEU A 42 -14.86 -2.79 11.38
C LEU A 42 -15.86 -3.79 10.82
N PHE A 43 -15.37 -4.66 9.93
CA PHE A 43 -16.10 -5.78 9.39
C PHE A 43 -15.64 -7.07 10.06
N PHE A 44 -16.56 -7.98 10.31
CA PHE A 44 -16.21 -9.33 10.71
C PHE A 44 -16.79 -10.32 9.71
N THR A 45 -16.06 -11.41 9.48
CA THR A 45 -16.58 -12.55 8.73
C THR A 45 -17.00 -13.65 9.71
N PRO A 46 -17.97 -14.52 9.38
CA PRO A 46 -18.43 -15.58 10.27
C PRO A 46 -17.30 -16.43 10.88
N ARG A 47 -16.21 -16.65 10.13
CA ARG A 47 -15.00 -17.38 10.59
C ARG A 47 -14.34 -16.75 11.83
N TYR A 48 -14.49 -15.44 12.04
CA TYR A 48 -13.89 -14.70 13.17
C TYR A 48 -14.91 -14.37 14.27
N ARG A 49 -16.07 -15.07 14.32
CA ARG A 49 -17.07 -14.86 15.39
C ARG A 49 -16.51 -15.04 16.80
N ARG A 50 -15.66 -16.06 17.00
CA ARG A 50 -15.00 -16.30 18.30
C ARG A 50 -14.10 -15.14 18.68
N SER A 51 -13.29 -14.64 17.74
CA SER A 51 -12.44 -13.46 17.95
C SER A 51 -13.25 -12.22 18.31
N LEU A 52 -14.40 -12.02 17.67
CA LEU A 52 -15.31 -10.93 17.99
C LEU A 52 -15.88 -11.06 19.41
N GLN A 53 -16.38 -12.24 19.78
CA GLN A 53 -16.89 -12.48 21.14
C GLN A 53 -15.82 -12.27 22.21
N ALA A 54 -14.60 -12.74 21.95
CA ALA A 54 -13.46 -12.53 22.85
C ALA A 54 -13.11 -11.04 22.95
N LEU A 55 -13.13 -10.28 21.84
CA LEU A 55 -12.91 -8.83 21.85
C LEU A 55 -13.98 -8.11 22.69
N LYS A 56 -15.24 -8.50 22.56
CA LYS A 56 -16.32 -7.90 23.37
C LYS A 56 -16.13 -8.14 24.85
N LEU A 57 -15.71 -9.34 25.22
CA LEU A 57 -15.40 -9.66 26.61
C LEU A 57 -14.20 -8.85 27.12
N GLU A 58 -13.16 -8.74 26.30
CA GLU A 58 -11.99 -7.91 26.60
C GLU A 58 -12.38 -6.44 26.82
N ILE A 59 -13.25 -5.89 25.97
CA ILE A 59 -13.73 -4.50 26.10
C ILE A 59 -14.48 -4.30 27.41
N LYS A 60 -15.31 -5.26 27.81
CA LYS A 60 -16.05 -5.21 29.08
C LYS A 60 -15.13 -5.25 30.30
N ASN A 61 -14.03 -6.01 30.23
CA ASN A 61 -13.14 -6.22 31.36
C ASN A 61 -12.06 -5.14 31.47
N ASN A 62 -11.49 -4.71 30.34
CA ASN A 62 -10.26 -3.93 30.28
C ASN A 62 -10.42 -2.58 29.54
N GLY A 63 -11.64 -2.24 29.12
CA GLY A 63 -11.96 -0.98 28.45
C GLY A 63 -11.90 -1.07 26.92
N ASN A 64 -12.39 -0.03 26.23
CA ASN A 64 -12.60 -0.07 24.79
C ASN A 64 -11.39 0.33 23.94
N ASN A 65 -10.31 0.85 24.53
CA ASN A 65 -9.08 1.17 23.80
C ASN A 65 -8.29 -0.10 23.52
N GLN A 66 -8.41 -0.62 22.30
CA GLN A 66 -7.95 -1.94 21.93
C GLN A 66 -6.91 -1.91 20.82
N ARG A 67 -6.06 -2.92 20.81
CA ARG A 67 -5.05 -3.16 19.77
C ARG A 67 -5.55 -4.26 18.85
N LEU A 68 -6.03 -3.89 17.67
CA LEU A 68 -6.74 -4.79 16.76
C LEU A 68 -5.81 -5.31 15.66
N ILE A 69 -5.97 -6.60 15.34
CA ILE A 69 -5.35 -7.24 14.19
C ILE A 69 -6.36 -7.23 13.05
N VAL A 70 -5.98 -6.64 11.91
CA VAL A 70 -6.92 -6.36 10.82
C VAL A 70 -6.36 -6.61 9.43
N TYR A 71 -7.26 -6.81 8.46
CA TYR A 71 -6.98 -6.64 7.03
C TYR A 71 -7.59 -5.32 6.52
N PRO A 72 -6.87 -4.48 5.75
CA PRO A 72 -7.43 -3.28 5.16
C PRO A 72 -8.39 -3.63 4.02
N LYS A 73 -9.48 -2.89 3.95
CA LYS A 73 -10.52 -2.97 2.92
C LYS A 73 -10.79 -1.58 2.38
N ILE A 74 -10.43 -1.33 1.13
CA ILE A 74 -10.56 -0.01 0.52
C ILE A 74 -11.71 -0.03 -0.49
N LEU A 75 -12.68 0.87 -0.27
CA LEU A 75 -13.73 1.14 -1.23
C LEU A 75 -13.33 2.38 -2.05
N HIS A 76 -12.79 2.14 -3.24
CA HIS A 76 -12.26 3.19 -4.12
C HIS A 76 -13.32 4.08 -4.76
N LEU A 77 -14.50 3.53 -5.04
CA LEU A 77 -15.62 4.26 -5.66
C LEU A 77 -16.89 4.13 -4.81
N PRO A 78 -17.01 4.89 -3.70
CA PRO A 78 -18.24 4.92 -2.90
C PRO A 78 -19.35 5.80 -3.50
N GLY A 79 -19.05 6.54 -4.57
CA GLY A 79 -19.93 7.46 -5.30
C GLY A 79 -19.08 8.39 -6.18
N ARG A 80 -19.68 9.13 -7.13
CA ARG A 80 -18.94 10.02 -8.04
C ARG A 80 -18.12 11.10 -7.32
N ASP A 81 -18.66 11.61 -6.20
CA ASP A 81 -18.09 12.77 -5.49
C ASP A 81 -17.62 12.42 -4.07
N LYS A 82 -17.55 11.13 -3.72
CA LYS A 82 -17.13 10.69 -2.39
C LYS A 82 -15.67 10.23 -2.43
N PRO A 83 -14.82 10.67 -1.47
CA PRO A 83 -13.46 10.15 -1.37
C PRO A 83 -13.48 8.63 -1.12
N HIS A 84 -12.39 7.94 -1.44
CA HIS A 84 -12.29 6.52 -1.12
C HIS A 84 -12.45 6.31 0.38
N GLN A 85 -13.06 5.19 0.75
CA GLN A 85 -13.29 4.85 2.15
C GLN A 85 -12.35 3.73 2.57
N VAL A 86 -11.60 3.99 3.64
CA VAL A 86 -10.82 2.97 4.33
C VAL A 86 -11.72 2.29 5.35
N ARG A 87 -11.67 0.97 5.37
CA ARG A 87 -12.39 0.10 6.30
C ARG A 87 -11.44 -1.03 6.69
N PHE A 88 -11.78 -1.75 7.76
CA PHE A 88 -10.92 -2.82 8.24
C PHE A 88 -11.74 -4.08 8.51
N GLN A 89 -11.22 -5.23 8.12
CA GLN A 89 -11.76 -6.52 8.52
C GLN A 89 -11.03 -6.99 9.77
N LEU A 90 -11.76 -7.13 10.88
CA LEU A 90 -11.27 -7.65 12.14
C LEU A 90 -10.89 -9.13 12.00
N VAL A 91 -9.69 -9.46 12.47
CA VAL A 91 -9.16 -10.82 12.55
C VAL A 91 -9.12 -11.28 14.01
N GLY A 92 -8.66 -10.37 14.87
CA GLY A 92 -8.52 -10.57 16.30
C GLY A 92 -8.02 -9.30 16.97
N PHE A 93 -7.56 -9.42 18.20
CA PHE A 93 -6.96 -8.34 18.97
C PHE A 93 -5.75 -8.88 19.72
N ASP A 94 -4.84 -7.97 20.05
CA ASP A 94 -3.64 -8.31 20.77
C ASP A 94 -3.89 -8.41 22.26
N ASN A 95 -3.85 -9.63 22.78
CA ASN A 95 -3.92 -9.95 24.20
C ASN A 95 -2.54 -10.38 24.75
N GLY A 96 -1.45 -10.11 24.03
CA GLY A 96 -0.09 -10.51 24.40
C GLY A 96 0.31 -11.93 23.98
N SER A 97 -0.59 -12.70 23.34
CA SER A 97 -0.30 -14.10 22.91
C SER A 97 -0.10 -14.29 21.40
N ASN A 98 -0.28 -13.26 20.58
CA ASN A 98 -0.28 -13.39 19.11
C ASN A 98 1.13 -13.38 18.49
N GLN A 99 1.83 -14.51 18.56
CA GLN A 99 3.13 -14.70 17.89
C GLN A 99 3.03 -14.43 16.37
N GLY A 100 3.85 -13.51 15.84
CA GLY A 100 3.97 -13.17 14.42
C GLY A 100 3.32 -11.85 13.96
N VAL A 101 2.20 -11.44 14.57
CA VAL A 101 1.62 -10.09 14.40
C VAL A 101 2.05 -9.16 15.53
N ALA A 102 2.43 -9.72 16.69
CA ALA A 102 3.00 -8.97 17.81
C ALA A 102 4.23 -8.11 17.45
N GLU A 103 4.96 -8.46 16.38
CA GLU A 103 6.14 -7.72 15.90
C GLU A 103 5.82 -6.38 15.22
N LEU A 104 4.59 -6.22 14.73
CA LEU A 104 4.20 -4.97 14.08
C LEU A 104 3.94 -3.92 15.15
N ALA A 105 4.40 -2.69 14.96
CA ALA A 105 4.00 -1.58 15.83
C ALA A 105 2.57 -1.11 15.53
N ASP A 106 2.05 -0.21 16.35
CA ASP A 106 0.74 0.39 16.11
C ASP A 106 0.71 1.10 14.76
N PHE A 107 -0.35 0.85 13.98
CA PHE A 107 -0.55 1.34 12.61
C PHE A 107 0.41 0.76 11.57
N GLU A 108 1.19 -0.28 11.89
CA GLU A 108 2.02 -0.98 10.91
C GLU A 108 1.29 -2.15 10.24
N PHE A 109 1.64 -2.38 8.97
CA PHE A 109 1.07 -3.40 8.12
C PHE A 109 2.18 -4.13 7.35
N LYS A 110 2.08 -5.46 7.27
CA LYS A 110 2.81 -6.30 6.30
C LYS A 110 1.94 -6.40 5.04
N LEU A 111 2.41 -5.82 3.94
CA LEU A 111 1.74 -5.87 2.64
C LEU A 111 2.59 -6.68 1.65
N ALA A 112 1.99 -7.71 1.06
CA ALA A 112 2.58 -8.54 0.02
C ALA A 112 1.60 -8.66 -1.15
N GLY A 113 1.96 -8.11 -2.31
CA GLY A 113 1.05 -8.04 -3.44
C GLY A 113 1.63 -7.41 -4.69
N LYS A 114 0.78 -7.19 -5.68
CA LYS A 114 1.18 -6.58 -6.96
C LYS A 114 1.28 -5.08 -6.83
N TRP A 115 2.43 -4.52 -7.19
CA TRP A 115 2.66 -3.08 -7.26
C TRP A 115 2.16 -2.51 -8.59
N GLN A 116 1.07 -1.73 -8.58
CA GLN A 116 0.44 -1.27 -9.82
C GLN A 116 -0.45 -0.02 -9.65
N PHE A 117 -0.75 0.63 -10.76
CA PHE A 117 -1.88 1.54 -10.89
C PHE A 117 -3.15 0.78 -11.25
N ILE A 118 -4.29 1.25 -10.72
CA ILE A 118 -5.63 0.81 -11.13
C ILE A 118 -6.40 2.00 -11.69
N ALA A 119 -7.36 1.75 -12.58
CA ALA A 119 -8.08 2.81 -13.29
C ALA A 119 -8.81 3.81 -12.37
N VAL A 120 -9.19 3.37 -11.17
CA VAL A 120 -10.05 4.12 -10.24
C VAL A 120 -9.28 4.83 -9.11
N CYS A 121 -7.95 4.71 -9.08
CA CYS A 121 -7.12 5.30 -8.04
C CYS A 121 -5.90 5.99 -8.67
N ARG A 122 -5.71 7.27 -8.37
CA ARG A 122 -4.55 8.04 -8.85
C ARG A 122 -3.26 7.67 -8.11
N THR A 123 -3.38 7.16 -6.89
CA THR A 123 -2.25 6.66 -6.10
C THR A 123 -1.99 5.21 -6.51
N PRO A 124 -0.73 4.80 -6.75
CA PRO A 124 -0.44 3.40 -6.98
C PRO A 124 -0.79 2.56 -5.74
N VAL A 125 -1.13 1.30 -5.97
CA VAL A 125 -1.66 0.39 -4.96
C VAL A 125 -0.82 -0.87 -4.87
N VAL A 126 -0.79 -1.45 -3.67
CA VAL A 126 -0.45 -2.86 -3.50
C VAL A 126 -1.76 -3.65 -3.58
N SER A 127 -1.91 -4.45 -4.64
CA SER A 127 -3.08 -5.33 -4.81
C SER A 127 -2.84 -6.67 -4.15
N VAL A 128 -3.55 -6.91 -3.05
CA VAL A 128 -3.52 -8.14 -2.26
C VAL A 128 -4.64 -9.06 -2.73
N HIS A 129 -4.28 -10.17 -3.37
CA HIS A 129 -5.22 -11.19 -3.85
C HIS A 129 -5.48 -12.27 -2.79
N ARG A 130 -6.54 -13.05 -2.98
CA ARG A 130 -6.77 -14.26 -2.19
C ARG A 130 -5.81 -15.35 -2.64
N ASN A 131 -5.03 -15.87 -1.71
CA ASN A 131 -4.11 -17.00 -1.96
C ASN A 131 -4.87 -18.22 -2.46
N PHE A 132 -4.18 -19.05 -3.24
CA PHE A 132 -4.74 -20.29 -3.73
C PHE A 132 -4.65 -21.39 -2.67
N SER A 133 -5.77 -22.07 -2.43
CA SER A 133 -5.83 -23.41 -1.86
C SER A 133 -6.86 -24.23 -2.64
N GLU A 134 -6.77 -25.55 -2.55
CA GLU A 134 -7.74 -26.45 -3.21
C GLU A 134 -9.14 -26.25 -2.64
N SER A 135 -9.27 -26.10 -1.31
CA SER A 135 -10.53 -25.82 -0.63
C SER A 135 -11.15 -24.48 -1.02
N ASP A 136 -10.35 -23.41 -1.14
CA ASP A 136 -10.85 -22.11 -1.58
C ASP A 136 -11.26 -22.13 -3.06
N LEU A 137 -10.57 -22.93 -3.90
CA LEU A 137 -10.96 -23.13 -5.30
C LEU A 137 -12.29 -23.87 -5.43
N GLU A 138 -12.50 -24.93 -4.64
CA GLU A 138 -13.74 -25.68 -4.63
C GLU A 138 -14.92 -24.82 -4.17
N TYR A 139 -14.74 -24.07 -3.07
CA TYR A 139 -15.72 -23.10 -2.61
C TYR A 139 -15.99 -22.01 -3.67
N TYR A 140 -14.96 -21.47 -4.30
CA TYR A 140 -15.13 -20.49 -5.39
C TYR A 140 -15.97 -21.05 -6.56
N LYS A 141 -15.79 -22.33 -6.90
CA LYS A 141 -16.55 -23.00 -7.96
C LYS A 141 -18.02 -23.23 -7.58
N SER A 142 -18.35 -23.37 -6.30
CA SER A 142 -19.73 -23.54 -5.85
C SER A 142 -20.51 -22.22 -5.74
N LEU A 143 -19.84 -21.06 -5.76
CA LEU A 143 -20.49 -19.76 -5.72
C LEU A 143 -21.23 -19.41 -7.02
N GLU A 144 -22.29 -18.63 -6.90
CA GLU A 144 -22.95 -17.93 -8.03
C GLU A 144 -22.02 -16.89 -8.69
N PRO A 145 -22.22 -16.55 -9.99
CA PRO A 145 -21.35 -15.63 -10.73
C PRO A 145 -21.07 -14.29 -10.04
N ASP A 146 -22.10 -13.64 -9.47
CA ASP A 146 -21.94 -12.35 -8.80
C ASP A 146 -21.11 -12.46 -7.51
N LYS A 147 -21.27 -13.57 -6.79
CA LYS A 147 -20.51 -13.87 -5.57
C LYS A 147 -19.06 -14.22 -5.90
N ARG A 148 -18.79 -14.87 -7.04
CA ARG A 148 -17.42 -15.16 -7.53
C ARG A 148 -16.61 -13.89 -7.73
N LYS A 149 -17.20 -12.86 -8.35
CA LYS A 149 -16.51 -11.58 -8.58
C LYS A 149 -16.06 -10.96 -7.26
N LYS A 150 -16.97 -10.88 -6.28
CA LYS A 150 -16.67 -10.35 -4.94
C LYS A 150 -15.65 -11.22 -4.18
N TYR A 151 -15.75 -12.54 -4.31
CA TYR A 151 -14.87 -13.48 -3.61
C TYR A 151 -13.41 -13.40 -4.11
N ALA A 152 -13.23 -13.26 -5.43
CA ALA A 152 -11.91 -13.16 -6.07
C ALA A 152 -11.38 -11.72 -6.18
N GLN A 153 -12.13 -10.73 -5.70
CA GLN A 153 -11.72 -9.33 -5.73
C GLN A 153 -10.49 -9.10 -4.84
N ALA A 154 -9.49 -8.41 -5.38
CA ALA A 154 -8.32 -8.02 -4.61
C ALA A 154 -8.63 -6.86 -3.67
N SER A 155 -7.93 -6.79 -2.53
CA SER A 155 -7.84 -5.55 -1.76
C SER A 155 -6.77 -4.67 -2.39
N HIS A 156 -7.16 -3.51 -2.91
CA HIS A 156 -6.25 -2.55 -3.52
C HIS A 156 -5.88 -1.50 -2.47
N VAL A 157 -4.70 -1.62 -1.87
CA VAL A 157 -4.24 -0.74 -0.78
C VAL A 157 -3.44 0.43 -1.36
N PRO A 158 -3.93 1.68 -1.35
CA PRO A 158 -3.17 2.84 -1.79
C PRO A 158 -1.90 3.04 -0.97
N LEU A 159 -0.77 3.22 -1.65
CA LEU A 159 0.52 3.34 -0.99
C LEU A 159 1.31 4.53 -1.57
N LEU A 160 1.82 5.36 -0.67
CA LEU A 160 2.80 6.39 -0.97
C LEU A 160 4.20 5.78 -0.88
N TRP A 161 4.81 5.52 -2.04
CA TRP A 161 6.17 5.00 -2.17
C TRP A 161 6.87 5.72 -3.33
N ARG A 162 7.62 6.79 -3.02
CA ARG A 162 8.19 7.70 -4.03
C ARG A 162 9.45 7.14 -4.67
N ASP A 163 10.24 6.44 -3.89
CA ASP A 163 11.58 5.91 -4.15
C ASP A 163 11.58 4.39 -4.31
N SER A 164 10.48 3.83 -4.84
CA SER A 164 10.39 2.41 -5.13
C SER A 164 11.49 1.98 -6.10
N PRO A 165 12.24 0.88 -5.81
CA PRO A 165 13.30 0.39 -6.68
C PRO A 165 12.77 -0.15 -8.02
N VAL A 166 11.47 -0.42 -8.11
CA VAL A 166 10.77 -0.84 -9.32
C VAL A 166 9.52 0.02 -9.56
N PRO A 167 9.17 0.34 -10.81
CA PRO A 167 7.99 1.14 -11.10
C PRO A 167 6.69 0.33 -10.85
N PRO A 168 5.59 0.98 -10.43
CA PRO A 168 4.28 0.34 -10.41
C PRO A 168 3.83 0.00 -11.82
N PHE A 169 3.34 -1.22 -12.02
CA PHE A 169 2.75 -1.63 -13.29
C PHE A 169 1.60 -0.72 -13.69
N ARG A 170 1.52 -0.34 -14.96
CA ARG A 170 0.42 0.44 -15.52
C ARG A 170 -0.11 -0.24 -16.77
N PHE A 171 -1.35 -0.71 -16.70
CA PHE A 171 -2.00 -1.32 -17.85
C PHE A 171 -2.22 -0.27 -18.96
N ASN A 172 -1.80 -0.59 -20.17
CA ASN A 172 -2.04 0.24 -21.35
C ASN A 172 -2.94 -0.51 -22.36
N PRO A 173 -4.21 -0.13 -22.53
CA PRO A 173 -5.13 -0.85 -23.41
C PRO A 173 -4.75 -0.78 -24.90
N LYS A 174 -3.81 0.09 -25.29
CA LYS A 174 -3.40 0.30 -26.68
C LYS A 174 -2.27 -0.63 -27.15
N VAL A 175 -1.63 -1.37 -26.25
CA VAL A 175 -0.51 -2.25 -26.58
C VAL A 175 -0.87 -3.70 -26.29
N GLU A 176 -0.28 -4.60 -27.07
CA GLU A 176 -0.47 -6.03 -26.89
C GLU A 176 0.12 -6.52 -25.56
N LYS A 177 -0.28 -7.72 -25.15
CA LYS A 177 0.06 -8.27 -23.84
C LYS A 177 1.57 -8.39 -23.60
N ASP A 178 2.31 -8.80 -24.62
CA ASP A 178 3.75 -9.02 -24.51
C ASP A 178 4.56 -7.71 -24.55
N GLN A 179 3.89 -6.62 -24.94
CA GLN A 179 4.42 -5.25 -24.91
C GLN A 179 3.98 -4.48 -23.65
N GLN A 180 3.18 -5.09 -22.76
CA GLN A 180 2.84 -4.50 -21.48
C GLN A 180 4.10 -4.42 -20.61
N GLY A 181 4.13 -3.42 -19.72
CA GLY A 181 5.16 -3.34 -18.69
C GLY A 181 5.15 -4.55 -17.77
N GLU A 182 6.26 -4.72 -17.04
CA GLU A 182 6.40 -5.83 -16.10
C GLU A 182 5.55 -5.58 -14.84
N THR A 183 4.98 -6.66 -14.28
CA THR A 183 4.27 -6.61 -12.99
C THR A 183 5.17 -7.13 -11.89
N TYR A 184 5.49 -6.27 -10.93
CA TYR A 184 6.26 -6.65 -9.76
C TYR A 184 5.36 -7.07 -8.60
N PHE A 185 5.76 -8.16 -7.96
CA PHE A 185 5.35 -8.56 -6.63
C PHE A 185 6.29 -7.93 -5.60
N VAL A 186 5.73 -7.25 -4.60
CA VAL A 186 6.49 -6.58 -3.55
C VAL A 186 6.06 -7.11 -2.19
N LYS A 187 7.00 -7.25 -1.26
CA LYS A 187 6.76 -7.52 0.16
C LYS A 187 7.33 -6.36 0.96
N ILE A 188 6.47 -5.60 1.63
CA ILE A 188 6.84 -4.37 2.33
C ILE A 188 6.19 -4.29 3.70
N LYS A 189 6.82 -3.53 4.58
CA LYS A 189 6.17 -2.93 5.72
C LYS A 189 5.65 -1.54 5.30
N ALA A 190 4.44 -1.23 5.74
CA ALA A 190 3.80 0.06 5.48
C ALA A 190 3.15 0.58 6.76
N LYS A 191 3.05 1.91 6.87
CA LYS A 191 2.38 2.59 7.98
C LYS A 191 1.06 3.17 7.51
N PHE A 192 -0.03 2.88 8.21
CA PHE A 192 -1.31 3.53 7.96
C PHE A 192 -1.25 4.98 8.45
N LEU A 193 -1.76 5.91 7.63
CA LEU A 193 -1.78 7.35 7.87
C LEU A 193 -3.26 7.81 7.95
N PRO A 194 -3.87 7.78 9.15
CA PRO A 194 -5.29 8.09 9.32
C PRO A 194 -5.68 9.51 8.85
N ASP A 195 -4.76 10.48 8.97
CA ASP A 195 -5.00 11.86 8.52
C ASP A 195 -5.28 11.96 7.01
N ARG A 196 -4.79 11.00 6.22
CA ARG A 196 -4.86 11.01 4.76
C ARG A 196 -5.66 9.85 4.19
N ASP A 197 -6.10 8.91 5.03
CA ASP A 197 -6.74 7.67 4.62
C ASP A 197 -5.89 6.86 3.60
N LEU A 198 -4.57 6.85 3.80
CA LEU A 198 -3.58 6.21 2.91
C LEU A 198 -2.52 5.43 3.71
N PHE A 199 -1.70 4.66 3.01
CA PHE A 199 -0.55 3.98 3.59
C PHE A 199 0.75 4.63 3.08
N GLY A 200 1.73 4.81 3.95
CA GLY A 200 3.09 5.19 3.60
C GLY A 200 3.99 3.96 3.58
N PHE A 201 4.90 3.89 2.61
CA PHE A 201 5.99 2.92 2.65
C PHE A 201 6.87 3.17 3.88
N ASP A 202 7.31 2.09 4.51
CA ASP A 202 8.27 2.12 5.63
C ASP A 202 9.56 1.40 5.24
N SER A 203 9.46 0.12 4.89
CA SER A 203 10.63 -0.71 4.59
C SER A 203 10.32 -1.89 3.67
N LEU A 204 11.35 -2.40 2.98
CA LEU A 204 11.26 -3.65 2.22
C LEU A 204 11.36 -4.84 3.18
N ILE A 205 10.45 -5.80 3.05
CA ILE A 205 10.56 -7.12 3.70
C ILE A 205 11.33 -8.09 2.80
N GLY A 206 11.21 -7.93 1.49
CA GLY A 206 11.95 -8.72 0.51
C GLY A 206 12.17 -7.94 -0.79
N VAL A 207 13.12 -8.41 -1.59
CA VAL A 207 13.41 -7.83 -2.90
C VAL A 207 12.18 -8.00 -3.82
N PRO A 208 11.77 -6.97 -4.57
CA PRO A 208 10.72 -7.12 -5.56
C PRO A 208 11.02 -8.24 -6.56
N THR A 209 10.00 -9.05 -6.87
CA THR A 209 10.12 -10.17 -7.81
C THR A 209 9.08 -10.05 -8.91
N THR A 210 9.34 -10.69 -10.04
CA THR A 210 8.36 -10.79 -11.13
C THR A 210 7.48 -12.05 -10.95
N GLU A 211 7.89 -12.94 -10.05
CA GLU A 211 7.16 -14.13 -9.66
C GLU A 211 5.97 -13.81 -8.78
N LEU A 212 4.80 -14.23 -9.25
CA LEU A 212 3.54 -14.07 -8.55
C LEU A 212 3.14 -15.36 -7.84
N PRO A 213 2.72 -15.30 -6.57
CA PRO A 213 2.08 -16.42 -5.89
C PRO A 213 0.86 -16.92 -6.67
N LYS A 214 0.47 -18.18 -6.47
CA LYS A 214 -0.82 -18.68 -6.98
C LYS A 214 -1.97 -17.99 -6.25
N PHE A 215 -2.96 -17.49 -6.98
CA PHE A 215 -4.13 -16.80 -6.44
C PHE A 215 -5.40 -17.10 -7.22
N ILE A 216 -6.55 -16.90 -6.59
CA ILE A 216 -7.85 -17.07 -7.22
C ILE A 216 -8.15 -15.85 -8.10
N LYS A 217 -8.33 -16.08 -9.40
CA LYS A 217 -8.66 -15.04 -10.38
C LYS A 217 -10.10 -15.19 -10.85
N PHE A 218 -10.85 -14.09 -10.84
CA PHE A 218 -12.16 -14.04 -11.48
C PHE A 218 -12.01 -14.25 -12.99
N LYS A 219 -12.81 -15.16 -13.54
CA LYS A 219 -12.97 -15.35 -15.00
C LYS A 219 -14.41 -14.99 -15.35
N ASP A 220 -14.57 -13.90 -16.09
CA ASP A 220 -15.86 -13.55 -16.65
C ASP A 220 -16.18 -14.55 -17.76
N LYS A 221 -17.25 -15.34 -17.59
CA LYS A 221 -17.63 -16.39 -18.55
C LYS A 221 -18.04 -15.81 -19.91
N THR A 222 -18.32 -14.51 -19.98
CA THR A 222 -18.63 -13.80 -21.24
C THR A 222 -17.41 -13.55 -22.13
N LYS A 223 -16.19 -13.82 -21.64
CA LYS A 223 -14.93 -13.75 -22.40
C LYS A 223 -14.21 -15.10 -22.37
N THR A 224 -14.63 -16.05 -23.22
CA THR A 224 -14.18 -17.45 -23.20
C THR A 224 -12.71 -17.65 -23.63
N LYS A 225 -11.90 -18.29 -22.77
CA LYS A 225 -11.08 -19.51 -23.02
C LYS A 225 -10.25 -19.89 -21.76
N PRO A 226 -10.03 -21.18 -21.45
CA PRO A 226 -9.49 -21.63 -20.18
C PRO A 226 -7.97 -21.48 -20.12
N ASP A 227 -7.46 -20.33 -19.68
CA ASP A 227 -6.02 -20.19 -19.38
C ASP A 227 -5.79 -20.62 -17.92
N PHE A 228 -5.46 -21.89 -17.68
CA PHE A 228 -4.77 -22.32 -16.47
C PHE A 228 -3.29 -22.03 -16.70
N ARG A 229 -2.83 -20.83 -16.36
CA ARG A 229 -1.39 -20.55 -16.39
C ARG A 229 -0.73 -21.35 -15.27
N LYS A 230 -0.16 -22.50 -15.64
CA LYS A 230 1.00 -23.07 -14.96
C LYS A 230 2.09 -21.99 -15.00
N SER A 231 2.69 -21.72 -13.86
CA SER A 231 3.93 -20.96 -13.77
C SER A 231 5.07 -21.83 -14.32
N GLU A 232 5.20 -21.90 -15.64
CA GLU A 232 6.45 -22.35 -16.27
C GLU A 232 7.32 -21.12 -16.48
N TYR A 233 8.18 -20.88 -15.50
CA TYR A 233 9.37 -20.06 -15.68
C TYR A 233 10.26 -20.75 -16.71
N LYS A 234 10.19 -20.30 -17.97
CA LYS A 234 11.30 -20.53 -18.89
C LYS A 234 12.49 -19.73 -18.38
N LYS A 235 13.47 -20.46 -17.84
CA LYS A 235 14.82 -20.01 -17.54
C LYS A 235 15.44 -19.49 -18.84
N SER A 236 15.30 -18.21 -19.14
CA SER A 236 16.12 -17.57 -20.16
C SER A 236 17.51 -17.41 -19.57
N GLU A 237 18.50 -18.00 -20.24
CA GLU A 237 19.91 -17.87 -19.88
C GLU A 237 20.29 -16.40 -19.86
N PHE A 238 20.68 -15.94 -18.67
CA PHE A 238 21.22 -14.61 -18.47
C PHE A 238 22.62 -14.57 -19.08
N LYS A 239 22.74 -14.02 -20.30
CA LYS A 239 24.03 -13.52 -20.77
C LYS A 239 24.39 -12.31 -19.90
N LYS A 240 25.39 -12.51 -19.04
CA LYS A 240 26.04 -11.49 -18.22
C LYS A 240 26.37 -10.26 -19.10
N PRO A 241 25.87 -9.05 -18.81
CA PRO A 241 26.30 -7.88 -19.55
C PRO A 241 27.77 -7.60 -19.20
N GLU A 242 28.63 -7.60 -20.22
CA GLU A 242 30.01 -7.12 -20.10
C GLU A 242 29.99 -5.63 -19.78
N PHE A 243 30.44 -5.30 -18.57
CA PHE A 243 30.78 -3.94 -18.18
C PHE A 243 31.98 -3.49 -19.04
N LYS A 244 31.73 -2.72 -20.10
CA LYS A 244 32.80 -1.98 -20.77
C LYS A 244 33.26 -0.86 -19.83
N LYS A 245 34.45 -1.04 -19.28
CA LYS A 245 35.21 -0.07 -18.50
C LYS A 245 35.34 1.22 -19.34
N PRO A 246 34.95 2.42 -18.85
CA PRO A 246 35.20 3.64 -19.59
C PRO A 246 36.70 3.90 -19.66
N GLU A 247 37.23 4.01 -20.88
CA GLU A 247 38.61 4.45 -21.13
C GLU A 247 38.75 5.92 -20.74
N PHE A 248 39.52 6.17 -19.69
CA PHE A 248 40.03 7.49 -19.35
C PHE A 248 41.03 7.92 -20.43
N LYS A 249 40.61 8.78 -21.36
CA LYS A 249 41.55 9.51 -22.23
C LYS A 249 42.26 10.56 -21.39
N LYS A 250 43.58 10.42 -21.25
CA LYS A 250 44.46 11.48 -20.71
C LYS A 250 44.31 12.76 -21.54
N PRO A 251 44.29 13.96 -20.93
CA PRO A 251 44.31 15.21 -21.68
C PRO A 251 45.68 15.39 -22.34
N ASP A 252 45.68 15.64 -23.64
CA ASP A 252 46.87 15.97 -24.41
C ASP A 252 47.26 17.44 -24.15
N GLN A 253 48.44 17.62 -23.53
CA GLN A 253 49.05 18.92 -23.28
C GLN A 253 49.76 19.37 -24.56
N ASN A 254 49.04 19.95 -25.53
CA ASN A 254 49.60 20.86 -26.53
C ASN A 254 48.52 21.43 -27.47
N LYS A 255 47.96 22.60 -27.13
CA LYS A 255 47.61 23.68 -28.08
C LYS A 255 47.16 24.96 -27.35
N PRO A 256 47.41 26.14 -27.95
CA PRO A 256 47.48 27.43 -27.24
C PRO A 256 46.12 28.09 -26.96
N ALA A 257 46.11 28.94 -25.93
CA ALA A 257 44.96 29.67 -25.41
C ALA A 257 44.41 30.73 -26.38
N PRO A 258 43.07 30.91 -26.47
CA PRO A 258 42.46 32.12 -26.97
C PRO A 258 42.00 33.07 -25.83
N ALA A 259 42.01 34.35 -26.15
CA ALA A 259 42.02 35.53 -25.29
C ALA A 259 40.77 35.74 -24.39
N LYS A 260 41.03 36.39 -23.24
CA LYS A 260 40.04 36.93 -22.29
C LYS A 260 39.16 38.02 -22.94
N PRO A 261 37.84 38.03 -22.69
CA PRO A 261 37.05 39.26 -22.74
C PRO A 261 36.98 39.92 -21.35
N LYS A 262 37.14 41.24 -21.37
CA LYS A 262 37.29 42.18 -20.25
C LYS A 262 35.99 42.33 -19.44
N LEU A 263 36.14 42.39 -18.11
CA LEU A 263 35.18 43.01 -17.21
C LEU A 263 34.90 44.46 -17.66
N LYS A 264 33.62 44.83 -17.75
CA LYS A 264 33.19 46.22 -17.58
C LYS A 264 32.32 46.31 -16.33
N SER A 265 32.82 47.11 -15.41
CA SER A 265 32.19 47.65 -14.23
C SER A 265 30.83 48.28 -14.50
N ASN A 266 29.91 48.18 -13.54
CA ASN A 266 29.11 49.33 -13.18
C ASN A 266 29.08 49.50 -11.66
N LYS A 267 29.32 50.74 -11.26
CA LYS A 267 29.57 51.24 -9.92
C LYS A 267 28.24 51.62 -9.25
N ASN A 268 28.18 51.37 -7.94
CA ASN A 268 27.41 52.03 -6.87
C ASN A 268 26.25 52.98 -7.24
N GLN A 269 25.11 52.77 -6.57
CA GLN A 269 24.64 53.73 -5.58
C GLN A 269 24.27 53.03 -4.27
N GLU A 270 24.58 53.70 -3.19
CA GLU A 270 24.65 53.29 -1.79
C GLU A 270 23.83 54.34 -1.01
N SER A 271 22.94 53.89 -0.10
CA SER A 271 22.43 54.61 1.10
C SER A 271 21.03 54.07 1.44
N LYS A 272 20.57 53.88 2.67
CA LYS A 272 21.09 53.59 4.02
C LYS A 272 19.81 53.14 4.80
N PRO A 273 19.93 52.54 5.99
CA PRO A 273 18.81 51.98 6.74
C PRO A 273 18.16 53.03 7.66
N ASP A 274 16.86 52.93 7.88
CA ASP A 274 16.22 53.54 9.05
C ASP A 274 15.82 52.44 10.04
N ASN A 275 16.52 52.48 11.18
CA ASN A 275 16.01 52.03 12.46
C ASN A 275 14.81 52.89 12.85
N ASN A 276 13.77 52.28 13.42
CA ASN A 276 13.28 52.83 14.67
C ASN A 276 12.77 51.73 15.60
N SER A 277 13.29 51.79 16.82
CA SER A 277 12.98 51.05 18.03
C SER A 277 11.91 51.77 18.86
N GLU A 278 11.54 51.14 19.98
CA GLU A 278 10.76 51.63 21.13
C GLU A 278 9.22 51.51 20.97
N ALA A 279 8.42 51.08 21.94
CA ALA A 279 8.53 50.57 23.31
C ALA A 279 7.13 49.95 23.63
N VAL A 280 6.98 48.85 24.39
CA VAL A 280 6.67 48.82 25.85
C VAL A 280 5.67 49.94 26.23
N GLU A 281 4.43 49.70 26.68
CA GLU A 281 4.07 49.21 28.03
C GLU A 281 2.53 49.05 28.15
N THR A 282 2.10 48.09 28.99
CA THR A 282 0.89 48.02 29.86
C THR A 282 -0.39 48.80 29.53
N GLU A 283 -1.52 48.09 29.45
CA GLU A 283 -2.48 47.85 30.56
C GLU A 283 -3.37 46.64 30.23
#